data_AF-A0A661C3W1-F1
#
_entry.id   AF-A0A661C3W1-F1
#
_cell.length_a   1.000
_cell.length_b   1.000
_cell.length_c   1.000
_cell.angle_alpha   90.00
_cell.angle_beta   90.00
_cell.angle_gamma   90.00
#
_symmetry.space_group_name_H-M   'P 1'
#
loop_
_entity.id
_entity.type
_entity.pdbx_description
1 polymer ?
#
loop_
_entity_poly.entity_id
_entity_poly.type
_entity_poly.pdbx_seq_one_letter_code
_entity_poly.pdbx_strand_id
1 'polypeptide(L)'
;MLFKTSFPEIIVLGITLLAPQNAMAETAITEVNPARQNELMYFVKHDCGSCHGMTLKGGLGPALLPETLSAQPKEYLVTTILEGRKNTAMPPWKSMLSRNDALWITEQLQSGRIDQTQIAKGAR
;
A
#
# COMPACT_ATOMS: atom_id res chain seq x y z
N MET A 1 58.37 -23.03 58.83
CA MET A 1 58.33 -21.56 58.75
C MET A 1 58.32 -21.17 57.28
N LEU A 2 57.22 -20.55 56.83
CA LEU A 2 57.12 -19.43 55.86
C LEU A 2 57.73 -19.67 54.45
N PHE A 3 57.05 -19.50 53.31
CA PHE A 3 56.14 -18.41 52.92
C PHE A 3 55.13 -18.88 51.87
N LYS A 4 53.87 -18.52 52.06
CA LYS A 4 52.78 -18.57 51.07
C LYS A 4 52.30 -17.14 50.88
N THR A 5 52.53 -16.54 49.71
CA THR A 5 51.85 -15.33 49.18
C THR A 5 52.18 -15.25 47.68
N SER A 6 51.26 -15.60 46.78
CA SER A 6 50.16 -14.78 46.26
C SER A 6 50.65 -13.77 45.21
N PHE A 7 50.46 -14.11 43.94
CA PHE A 7 50.53 -13.19 42.81
C PHE A 7 49.11 -12.71 42.51
N PRO A 8 48.82 -11.39 42.49
CA PRO A 8 47.50 -10.91 42.07
C PRO A 8 47.41 -10.86 40.55
N GLU A 9 46.38 -11.50 40.00
CA GLU A 9 45.98 -11.35 38.60
C GLU A 9 45.43 -9.94 38.38
N ILE A 10 46.09 -9.17 37.51
CA ILE A 10 45.56 -7.89 37.03
C ILE A 10 44.60 -8.21 35.88
N ILE A 11 43.31 -8.22 36.21
CA ILE A 11 42.20 -8.30 35.27
C ILE A 11 42.22 -7.03 34.41
N VAL A 12 42.60 -7.17 33.13
CA VAL A 12 42.49 -6.11 32.13
C VAL A 12 41.00 -5.97 31.76
N LEU A 13 40.35 -4.93 32.30
CA LEU A 13 39.00 -4.50 31.93
C LEU A 13 39.00 -4.04 30.46
N GLY A 14 38.41 -4.84 29.58
CA GLY A 14 38.18 -4.49 28.19
C GLY A 14 37.14 -3.39 28.05
N ILE A 15 37.54 -2.24 27.50
CA ILE A 15 36.64 -1.14 27.15
C ILE A 15 36.01 -1.50 25.80
N THR A 16 34.76 -1.96 25.81
CA THR A 16 33.96 -2.15 24.60
C THR A 16 33.47 -0.79 24.10
N LEU A 17 34.01 -0.33 22.98
CA LEU A 17 33.58 0.87 22.30
C LEU A 17 32.22 0.60 21.63
N LEU A 18 31.11 0.99 22.27
CA LEU A 18 29.79 0.99 21.63
C LEU A 18 29.71 2.15 20.63
N ALA A 19 29.80 1.84 19.34
CA ALA A 19 29.41 2.76 18.29
C ALA A 19 27.88 2.91 18.27
N PRO A 20 27.32 4.13 18.11
CA PRO A 20 25.89 4.31 17.93
C PRO A 20 25.48 3.78 16.55
N GLN A 21 24.52 2.87 16.52
CA GLN A 21 23.87 2.48 15.27
C GLN A 21 22.88 3.57 14.89
N ASN A 22 23.25 4.42 13.93
CA ASN A 22 22.32 5.33 13.29
C ASN A 22 21.29 4.50 12.51
N ALA A 23 20.09 4.36 13.06
CA ALA A 23 18.96 3.80 12.34
C ALA A 23 18.54 4.77 11.23
N MET A 24 18.82 4.42 9.98
CA MET A 24 18.20 5.08 8.84
C MET A 24 16.75 4.62 8.75
N ALA A 25 15.82 5.51 9.13
CA ALA A 25 14.41 5.32 8.84
C ALA A 25 14.20 5.53 7.33
N GLU A 26 14.29 4.43 6.57
CA GLU A 26 13.81 4.39 5.19
C GLU A 26 12.29 4.64 5.23
N THR A 27 11.82 5.74 4.66
CA THR A 27 10.41 5.96 4.36
C THR A 27 9.97 4.91 3.34
N ALA A 28 9.65 3.72 3.81
CA ALA A 28 9.09 2.66 3.00
C ALA A 28 7.71 3.10 2.53
N ILE A 29 7.59 3.30 1.22
CA ILE A 29 6.31 3.25 0.54
C ILE A 29 5.80 1.83 0.80
N THR A 30 4.87 1.66 1.72
CA THR A 30 4.37 0.34 2.09
C THR A 30 3.59 -0.21 0.90
N GLU A 31 4.23 -1.11 0.16
CA GLU A 31 3.62 -1.88 -0.89
C GLU A 31 2.36 -2.57 -0.34
N VAL A 32 1.24 -2.45 -1.03
CA VAL A 32 -0.03 -3.07 -0.62
C VAL A 32 0.15 -4.59 -0.70
N ASN A 33 0.01 -5.29 0.42
CA ASN A 33 0.24 -6.74 0.45
C ASN A 33 -0.76 -7.52 -0.44
N PRO A 34 -0.43 -8.74 -0.91
CA PRO A 34 -1.27 -9.47 -1.86
C PRO A 34 -2.70 -9.76 -1.39
N ALA A 35 -2.91 -10.03 -0.10
CA ALA A 35 -4.26 -10.25 0.43
C ALA A 35 -5.11 -8.98 0.30
N ARG A 36 -4.53 -7.83 0.66
CA ARG A 36 -5.18 -6.53 0.50
C ARG A 36 -5.42 -6.19 -0.97
N GLN A 37 -4.48 -6.50 -1.87
CA GLN A 37 -4.67 -6.30 -3.31
C GLN A 37 -5.93 -7.03 -3.81
N ASN A 38 -6.16 -8.28 -3.39
CA ASN A 38 -7.36 -9.02 -3.76
C ASN A 38 -8.65 -8.36 -3.23
N GLU A 39 -8.65 -7.88 -1.99
CA GLU A 39 -9.77 -7.11 -1.42
C GLU A 39 -10.04 -5.84 -2.24
N LEU A 40 -9.00 -5.09 -2.63
CA LEU A 40 -9.14 -3.88 -3.44
C LEU A 40 -9.67 -4.18 -4.84
N MET A 41 -9.23 -5.28 -5.45
CA MET A 41 -9.79 -5.72 -6.74
C MET A 41 -11.27 -6.07 -6.63
N TYR A 42 -11.66 -6.77 -5.55
CA TYR A 42 -13.07 -7.07 -5.27
C TYR A 42 -13.88 -5.78 -5.07
N PHE A 43 -13.36 -4.87 -4.24
CA PHE A 43 -13.96 -3.57 -3.98
C PHE A 43 -14.19 -2.78 -5.26
N VAL A 44 -13.19 -2.66 -6.14
CA VAL A 44 -13.36 -1.95 -7.43
C VAL A 44 -14.44 -2.62 -8.29
N LYS A 45 -14.48 -3.95 -8.34
CA LYS A 45 -15.46 -4.67 -9.15
C LYS A 45 -16.89 -4.50 -8.64
N HIS A 46 -17.10 -4.55 -7.33
CA HIS A 46 -18.43 -4.58 -6.74
C HIS A 46 -18.95 -3.19 -6.40
N ASP A 47 -18.15 -2.38 -5.70
CA ASP A 47 -18.55 -1.06 -5.24
C ASP A 47 -18.44 -0.02 -6.36
N CYS A 48 -17.31 0.05 -7.07
CA CYS A 48 -17.16 0.97 -8.20
C CYS A 48 -17.92 0.48 -9.44
N GLY A 49 -17.87 -0.83 -9.72
CA GLY A 49 -18.53 -1.43 -10.88
C GLY A 49 -20.05 -1.32 -10.87
N SER A 50 -20.69 -1.13 -9.70
CA SER A 50 -22.14 -0.87 -9.60
C SER A 50 -22.60 0.32 -10.44
N CYS A 51 -21.76 1.37 -10.54
CA CYS A 51 -22.05 2.59 -11.31
C CYS A 51 -21.27 2.63 -12.61
N HIS A 52 -20.01 2.19 -12.59
CA HIS A 52 -19.08 2.25 -13.72
C HIS A 52 -19.15 1.00 -14.63
N GLY A 53 -20.10 0.11 -14.36
CA GLY A 53 -20.27 -1.18 -15.03
C GLY A 53 -19.34 -2.26 -14.47
N MET A 54 -19.80 -3.51 -14.40
CA MET A 54 -18.99 -4.65 -13.93
C MET A 54 -17.74 -4.91 -14.79
N THR A 55 -17.69 -4.34 -16.00
CA THR A 55 -16.56 -4.37 -16.93
C THR A 55 -15.78 -3.06 -16.96
N LEU A 56 -16.12 -2.09 -16.10
CA LEU A 56 -15.54 -0.74 -16.03
C LEU A 56 -15.69 0.10 -17.31
N LYS A 57 -16.50 -0.34 -18.28
CA LYS A 57 -16.78 0.34 -19.55
C LYS A 57 -17.77 1.50 -19.43
N GLY A 58 -18.23 1.81 -18.22
CA GLY A 58 -19.21 2.85 -17.94
C GLY A 58 -20.64 2.33 -17.87
N GLY A 59 -21.53 3.20 -17.40
CA GLY A 59 -22.95 2.94 -17.17
C GLY A 59 -23.62 4.21 -16.66
N LEU A 60 -24.00 4.22 -15.37
CA LEU A 60 -24.43 5.44 -14.68
C LEU A 60 -23.26 6.41 -14.47
N GLY A 61 -22.07 5.86 -14.20
CA GLY A 61 -20.80 6.58 -14.16
C GLY A 61 -20.01 6.49 -15.46
N PRO A 62 -18.99 7.35 -15.65
CA PRO A 62 -18.10 7.29 -16.81
C PRO A 62 -17.29 5.98 -16.86
N ALA A 63 -16.68 5.66 -17.99
CA ALA A 63 -15.77 4.53 -18.08
C ALA A 63 -14.52 4.75 -17.20
N LEU A 64 -14.00 3.67 -16.59
CA LEU A 64 -12.75 3.65 -15.82
C LEU A 64 -11.68 2.85 -16.58
N LEU A 65 -11.43 3.26 -17.83
CA LEU A 65 -10.54 2.56 -18.75
C LEU A 65 -9.18 3.26 -18.88
N PRO A 66 -8.10 2.52 -19.18
CA PRO A 66 -6.75 3.09 -19.33
C PRO A 66 -6.68 4.29 -20.26
N GLU A 67 -7.40 4.26 -21.39
CA GLU A 67 -7.38 5.32 -22.40
C GLU A 67 -7.96 6.63 -21.85
N THR A 68 -8.88 6.54 -20.89
CA THR A 68 -9.50 7.70 -20.24
C THR A 68 -8.73 8.18 -19.01
N LEU A 69 -8.10 7.26 -18.28
CA LEU A 69 -7.47 7.55 -16.99
C LEU A 69 -5.98 7.88 -17.09
N SER A 70 -5.27 7.38 -18.10
CA SER A 70 -3.83 7.61 -18.28
C SER A 70 -3.45 9.07 -18.49
N ALA A 71 -4.36 9.88 -19.06
CA ALA A 71 -4.17 11.31 -19.25
C ALA A 71 -4.42 12.14 -17.97
N GLN A 72 -4.98 11.54 -16.92
CA GLN A 72 -5.28 12.23 -15.68
C GLN A 72 -4.09 12.16 -14.71
N PRO A 73 -3.77 13.24 -13.98
CA PRO A 73 -2.75 13.20 -12.93
C PRO A 73 -3.09 12.14 -11.87
N LYS A 74 -2.09 11.38 -11.43
CA LYS A 74 -2.29 10.28 -10.47
C LYS A 74 -2.92 10.80 -9.17
N GLU A 75 -2.42 11.91 -8.63
CA GLU A 75 -2.91 12.52 -7.40
C GLU A 75 -4.36 12.99 -7.53
N TYR A 76 -4.77 13.46 -8.71
CA TYR A 76 -6.16 13.82 -8.97
C TYR A 76 -7.09 12.61 -8.83
N LEU A 77 -6.70 11.46 -9.40
CA LEU A 77 -7.48 10.22 -9.30
C LEU A 77 -7.51 9.69 -7.86
N VAL A 78 -6.37 9.70 -7.16
CA VAL A 78 -6.28 9.31 -5.74
C VAL A 78 -7.22 10.16 -4.88
N THR A 79 -7.18 11.48 -5.03
CA THR A 79 -8.07 12.37 -4.28
C THR A 79 -9.53 12.15 -4.67
N THR A 80 -9.82 11.92 -5.95
CA THR A 80 -11.18 11.63 -6.42
C THR A 80 -11.72 10.33 -5.81
N ILE A 81 -10.90 9.28 -5.65
CA ILE A 81 -11.29 8.03 -4.99
C ILE A 81 -11.56 8.29 -3.49
N LEU A 82 -10.66 8.98 -2.80
CA LEU A 82 -10.77 9.17 -1.35
C LEU A 82 -11.91 10.11 -0.96
N GLU A 83 -12.08 11.20 -1.70
CA GLU A 83 -13.02 12.28 -1.37
C GLU A 83 -14.33 12.22 -2.17
N GLY A 84 -14.42 11.30 -3.13
CA GLY A 84 -15.56 11.22 -4.05
C GLY A 84 -15.63 12.46 -4.96
N ARG A 85 -16.81 12.74 -5.50
CA ARG A 85 -17.04 13.94 -6.31
C ARG A 85 -18.27 14.67 -5.81
N LYS A 86 -18.05 15.88 -5.28
CA LYS A 86 -19.11 16.78 -4.80
C LYS A 86 -20.17 16.99 -5.88
N ASN A 87 -21.44 16.99 -5.48
CA ASN A 87 -22.61 17.14 -6.36
C ASN A 87 -22.74 16.01 -7.42
N THR A 88 -22.19 14.84 -7.15
CA THR A 88 -22.41 13.63 -7.95
C THR A 88 -22.77 12.45 -7.03
N ALA A 89 -23.20 11.34 -7.63
CA ALA A 89 -23.44 10.10 -6.89
C ALA A 89 -22.15 9.35 -6.48
N MET A 90 -20.96 9.80 -6.91
CA MET A 90 -19.70 9.13 -6.57
C MET A 90 -19.32 9.43 -5.11
N PRO A 91 -19.38 8.44 -4.19
CA PRO A 91 -19.18 8.67 -2.77
C PRO A 91 -17.68 8.78 -2.42
N PRO A 92 -17.34 9.37 -1.25
CA PRO A 92 -15.99 9.31 -0.70
C PRO A 92 -15.69 7.92 -0.11
N TRP A 93 -14.50 7.39 -0.37
CA TRP A 93 -14.06 6.08 0.12
C TRP A 93 -13.00 6.12 1.22
N LYS A 94 -12.60 7.31 1.69
CA LYS A 94 -11.56 7.47 2.72
C LYS A 94 -11.85 6.85 4.09
N SER A 95 -13.08 6.43 4.36
CA SER A 95 -13.42 5.64 5.56
C SER A 95 -13.03 4.16 5.44
N MET A 96 -12.82 3.68 4.22
CA MET A 96 -12.52 2.26 3.90
C MET A 96 -11.16 2.08 3.24
N LEU A 97 -10.64 3.12 2.59
CA LEU A 97 -9.40 3.10 1.83
C LEU A 97 -8.36 4.04 2.45
N SER A 98 -7.14 3.53 2.63
CA SER A 98 -5.97 4.36 2.87
C SER A 98 -5.53 5.09 1.59
N ARG A 99 -4.64 6.07 1.74
CA ARG A 99 -4.01 6.71 0.57
C ARG A 99 -3.23 5.70 -0.29
N ASN A 100 -2.58 4.71 0.32
CA ASN A 100 -1.82 3.70 -0.41
C ASN A 100 -2.75 2.75 -1.17
N ASP A 101 -3.92 2.41 -0.62
CA ASP A 101 -4.94 1.65 -1.34
C ASP A 101 -5.43 2.40 -2.58
N ALA A 102 -5.76 3.70 -2.42
CA ALA A 102 -6.24 4.53 -3.52
C ALA A 102 -5.16 4.75 -4.60
N LEU A 103 -3.89 4.89 -4.19
CA LEU A 103 -2.75 4.95 -5.10
C LEU A 103 -2.64 3.66 -5.92
N TRP A 104 -2.68 2.52 -5.25
CA TRP A 104 -2.60 1.21 -5.89
C TRP A 104 -3.77 0.99 -6.86
N ILE A 105 -5.01 1.29 -6.46
CA ILE A 105 -6.20 1.21 -7.33
C ILE A 105 -6.00 2.07 -8.58
N THR A 106 -5.53 3.31 -8.41
CA THR A 106 -5.29 4.24 -9.52
C THR A 106 -4.32 3.64 -10.52
N GLU A 107 -3.21 3.07 -10.05
CA GLU A 107 -2.21 2.44 -10.91
C GLU A 107 -2.75 1.21 -11.64
N GLN A 108 -3.56 0.37 -10.97
CA GLN A 108 -4.16 -0.78 -11.63
C GLN A 108 -5.19 -0.37 -12.69
N LEU A 109 -5.99 0.66 -12.44
CA LEU A 109 -6.95 1.19 -13.40
C LEU A 109 -6.26 1.82 -14.61
N GLN A 110 -5.24 2.65 -14.38
CA GLN A 110 -4.46 3.27 -15.46
C GLN A 110 -3.68 2.25 -16.30
N SER A 111 -3.24 1.13 -15.70
CA SER A 111 -2.55 0.05 -16.41
C SER A 111 -3.47 -1.02 -17.00
N GLY A 112 -4.79 -0.93 -16.76
CA GLY A 112 -5.77 -1.92 -17.24
C GLY A 112 -5.64 -3.30 -16.59
N ARG A 113 -4.96 -3.40 -15.44
CA ARG A 113 -4.68 -4.66 -14.75
C ARG A 113 -5.81 -5.12 -13.82
N ILE A 114 -6.85 -4.30 -13.65
CA ILE A 114 -8.11 -4.75 -13.07
C ILE A 114 -8.86 -5.57 -14.13
N ASP A 115 -8.33 -6.76 -14.41
CA ASP A 115 -8.96 -7.77 -15.26
C ASP A 115 -9.70 -8.80 -14.40
N GLN A 116 -10.90 -9.17 -14.85
CA GLN A 116 -11.80 -10.11 -14.21
C GLN A 116 -11.19 -11.52 -14.09
N THR A 117 -10.22 -11.88 -14.93
CA THR A 117 -9.64 -13.23 -14.97
C THR A 117 -8.72 -13.56 -13.79
N GLN A 118 -8.19 -12.57 -13.09
CA GLN A 118 -7.26 -12.78 -11.97
C GLN A 118 -7.98 -13.00 -10.63
N ILE A 119 -9.12 -12.33 -10.39
CA ILE A 119 -9.90 -12.49 -9.15
C ILE A 119 -10.50 -13.91 -9.04
N ALA A 120 -10.92 -14.50 -10.15
CA ALA A 120 -11.51 -15.84 -10.18
C ALA A 120 -10.50 -16.97 -9.85
N LYS A 121 -9.19 -16.69 -9.88
CA LYS A 121 -8.14 -17.67 -9.57
C LYS A 121 -7.68 -17.61 -8.10
N GLY A 122 -7.86 -16.47 -7.42
CA GLY A 122 -7.47 -16.29 -6.01
C GLY A 122 -8.56 -16.65 -4.98
N ALA A 123 -9.76 -17.02 -5.44
CA ALA A 123 -10.88 -17.43 -4.61
C ALA A 123 -11.04 -18.96 -4.48
N ARG A 124 -9.97 -19.73 -4.75
CA ARG A 124 -9.91 -21.18 -4.58
C ARG A 124 -8.89 -21.57 -3.54
#